data_AF-A0AAU4XHM3-F1
#
_entry.id   AF-A0AAU4XHM3-F1
#
_cell.length_a   1.000
_cell.length_b   1.000
_cell.length_c   1.000
_cell.angle_alpha   90.00
_cell.angle_beta   90.00
_cell.angle_gamma   90.00
#
_symmetry.space_group_name_H-M   'P 1'
#
loop_
_entity.id
_entity.type
_entity.pdbx_description
1 polymer ?
#
loop_
_entity_poly.entity_id
_entity_poly.type
_entity_poly.pdbx_seq_one_letter_code
_entity_poly.pdbx_strand_id
1 'polypeptide(L)'
;MGSSMDRGTDIARRSPRTHAERLVRWAGGPESGALRAVDLGSDGSGGELITVAAGGSRRPRADGELPRSQRYFRMQARTVYRHAVHRTTASSRLLLERAGWSPQSVVCHSSGSVGSDE
;
A
#
# COMPACT_ATOMS: atom_id res chain seq x y z
N MET A 1 0.30 -33.12 -8.18
CA MET A 1 0.11 -32.11 -9.24
C MET A 1 0.06 -30.72 -8.60
N GLY A 2 1.22 -30.07 -8.44
CA GLY A 2 1.33 -28.76 -7.82
C GLY A 2 1.12 -27.66 -8.85
N SER A 3 -0.05 -27.01 -8.85
CA SER A 3 -0.18 -25.72 -9.50
C SER A 3 0.48 -24.68 -8.59
N SER A 4 1.76 -24.44 -8.85
CA SER A 4 2.54 -23.31 -8.37
C SER A 4 1.68 -22.04 -8.33
N MET A 5 1.74 -21.30 -7.23
CA MET A 5 1.43 -19.86 -7.26
C MET A 5 2.24 -19.25 -8.42
N ASP A 6 1.63 -18.32 -9.17
CA ASP A 6 2.40 -17.53 -10.13
C ASP A 6 3.54 -16.83 -9.38
N ARG A 7 4.79 -17.02 -9.84
CA ARG A 7 6.01 -16.51 -9.18
C ARG A 7 5.93 -15.00 -8.90
N GLY A 8 5.20 -14.24 -9.71
CA GLY A 8 5.00 -12.81 -9.51
C GLY A 8 4.25 -12.44 -8.22
N THR A 9 3.37 -13.31 -7.72
CA THR A 9 2.61 -13.09 -6.47
C THR A 9 3.44 -13.38 -5.22
N ASP A 10 4.37 -14.33 -5.31
CA ASP A 10 5.13 -14.82 -4.17
C ASP A 10 6.21 -13.81 -3.72
N ILE A 11 6.83 -13.10 -4.67
CA ILE A 11 7.91 -12.15 -4.40
C ILE A 11 7.40 -10.86 -3.71
N ALA A 12 6.18 -10.42 -4.05
CA ALA A 12 5.64 -9.17 -3.52
C ALA A 12 5.06 -9.30 -2.11
N ARG A 13 4.68 -10.52 -1.69
CA ARG A 13 3.96 -10.74 -0.44
C ARG A 13 4.93 -11.19 0.66
N ARG A 14 5.20 -10.29 1.61
CA ARG A 14 5.81 -10.70 2.88
C ARG A 14 4.73 -11.15 3.87
N SER A 15 4.99 -12.20 4.63
CA SER A 15 4.13 -12.58 5.76
C SER A 15 4.05 -11.42 6.75
N PRO A 16 2.85 -11.04 7.22
CA PRO A 16 2.72 -9.94 8.16
C PRO A 16 3.49 -10.27 9.45
N ARG A 17 4.30 -9.31 9.91
CA ARG A 17 4.86 -9.35 11.26
C ARG A 17 3.77 -8.91 12.23
N THR A 18 3.46 -9.73 13.22
CA THR A 18 2.54 -9.39 14.33
C THR A 18 3.24 -8.42 15.28
N HIS A 19 3.41 -7.17 14.85
CA HIS A 19 3.73 -6.06 15.75
C HIS A 19 2.59 -5.05 15.62
N ALA A 20 2.02 -4.66 16.76
CA ALA A 20 1.03 -3.59 16.79
C ALA A 20 1.78 -2.26 16.65
N GLU A 21 1.83 -1.72 15.44
CA GLU A 21 2.32 -0.37 15.21
C GLU A 21 1.23 0.62 15.67
N ARG A 22 1.61 1.55 16.55
CA ARG A 22 0.74 2.63 17.03
C ARG A 22 1.44 3.94 16.78
N LEU A 23 0.77 4.83 16.06
CA LEU A 23 1.22 6.21 15.87
C LEU A 23 0.45 7.12 16.84
N VAL A 24 1.18 7.77 17.74
CA VAL A 24 0.62 8.80 18.62
C VAL A 24 1.00 10.15 18.03
N ARG A 25 -0.01 10.98 17.71
CA ARG A 25 0.21 12.36 17.31
C ARG A 25 0.17 13.24 18.56
N TRP A 26 1.30 13.84 18.92
CA TRP A 26 1.33 14.91 19.89
C TRP A 26 0.82 16.21 19.26
N ALA A 27 -0.09 16.91 19.92
CA ALA A 27 -0.45 18.27 19.54
C ALA A 27 0.57 19.24 20.15
N GLY A 28 1.74 19.35 19.51
CA GLY A 28 2.69 20.43 19.82
C GLY A 28 2.15 21.79 19.39
N GLY A 29 2.88 22.87 19.69
CA GLY A 29 2.59 24.21 19.16
C GLY A 29 2.51 24.21 17.62
N PRO A 30 1.90 25.26 17.02
CA PRO A 30 1.35 25.23 15.65
C PRO A 30 2.31 24.84 14.52
N GLU A 31 3.62 24.86 14.73
CA GLU A 31 4.62 24.74 13.66
C GLU A 31 5.39 23.41 13.58
N SER A 32 5.47 22.62 14.67
CA SER A 32 6.29 21.39 14.67
C SER A 32 5.42 20.13 14.54
N GLY A 33 5.65 19.34 13.48
CA GLY A 33 4.95 18.07 13.24
C GLY A 33 3.53 18.20 12.65
N ALA A 34 3.19 19.36 12.08
CA ALA A 34 1.89 19.57 11.43
C ALA A 34 1.77 18.80 10.10
N LEU A 35 0.61 18.18 9.88
CA LEU A 35 0.23 17.66 8.56
C LEU A 35 -0.07 18.85 7.65
N ARG A 36 0.80 19.12 6.67
CA ARG A 36 0.68 20.30 5.80
C ARG A 36 -0.35 20.13 4.68
N ALA A 37 -0.46 18.93 4.11
CA ALA A 37 -1.44 18.62 3.08
C ALA A 37 -1.73 17.11 3.07
N VAL A 38 -2.94 16.75 2.65
CA VAL A 38 -3.37 15.35 2.44
C VAL A 38 -4.06 15.26 1.08
N ASP A 39 -3.80 14.18 0.37
CA ASP A 39 -4.42 13.86 -0.90
C ASP A 39 -4.79 12.38 -0.89
N LEU A 40 -6.09 12.08 -0.98
CA LEU A 40 -6.63 10.73 -0.96
C LEU A 40 -7.53 10.55 -2.17
N GLY A 41 -7.33 9.47 -2.90
CA GLY A 41 -8.10 9.15 -4.08
C GLY A 41 -8.29 7.65 -4.23
N SER A 42 -9.39 7.27 -4.87
CA SER A 42 -9.69 5.89 -5.24
C SER A 42 -10.15 5.86 -6.70
N ASP A 43 -9.57 4.96 -7.48
CA ASP A 43 -9.98 4.67 -8.84
C ASP A 43 -10.38 3.20 -8.93
N GLY A 44 -11.69 2.96 -8.81
CA GLY A 44 -12.26 1.61 -8.78
C GLY A 44 -12.24 0.89 -10.14
N SER A 45 -11.90 1.58 -11.23
CA SER A 45 -11.92 0.99 -12.59
C SER A 45 -10.91 -0.15 -12.75
N GLY A 46 -9.83 -0.13 -11.96
CA GLY A 46 -8.76 -1.14 -11.97
C GLY A 46 -8.98 -2.32 -11.02
N GLY A 47 -10.17 -2.53 -10.47
CA GLY A 47 -10.42 -3.52 -9.42
C GLY A 47 -10.01 -4.96 -9.75
N GLU A 48 -10.01 -5.35 -11.02
CA GLU A 48 -9.58 -6.70 -11.47
C GLU A 48 -8.06 -6.82 -11.69
N LEU A 49 -7.32 -5.71 -11.67
CA LEU A 49 -5.86 -5.69 -11.88
C LEU A 49 -5.10 -6.26 -10.68
N ILE A 50 -5.67 -6.19 -9.48
CA ILE A 50 -5.11 -6.68 -8.22
C ILE A 50 -6.25 -7.12 -7.30
N THR A 51 -6.49 -8.42 -7.17
CA THR A 51 -7.70 -8.90 -6.50
C THR A 51 -7.58 -10.31 -5.93
N VAL A 52 -8.49 -10.65 -5.02
CA VAL A 52 -8.81 -12.02 -4.62
C VAL A 52 -10.28 -12.24 -5.00
N ALA A 53 -10.55 -13.11 -5.96
CA ALA A 53 -11.86 -13.17 -6.60
C ALA A 53 -12.95 -13.90 -5.81
N ALA A 54 -12.58 -14.71 -4.83
CA ALA A 54 -13.52 -15.49 -4.04
C ALA A 54 -13.10 -15.56 -2.57
N GLY A 55 -14.09 -15.75 -1.68
CA GLY A 55 -13.92 -15.75 -0.22
C GLY A 55 -14.51 -14.53 0.49
N GLY A 56 -14.99 -13.52 -0.25
CA GLY A 56 -15.80 -12.42 0.28
C GLY A 56 -17.29 -12.57 -0.06
N SER A 57 -18.14 -11.63 0.37
CA SER A 57 -19.60 -11.72 0.18
C SER A 57 -20.06 -11.79 -1.28
N ARG A 58 -19.27 -11.24 -2.22
CA ARG A 58 -19.56 -11.30 -3.66
C ARG A 58 -19.48 -12.72 -4.22
N ARG A 59 -18.59 -13.54 -3.65
CA ARG A 59 -18.43 -14.97 -3.96
C ARG A 59 -18.06 -15.70 -2.67
N PRO A 60 -19.06 -15.98 -1.81
CA PRO A 60 -18.83 -16.73 -0.59
C PRO A 60 -18.24 -18.08 -0.92
N ARG A 61 -17.52 -18.65 0.03
CA ARG A 61 -17.16 -20.07 -0.03
C ARG A 61 -18.43 -20.86 0.29
N ALA A 62 -19.25 -21.12 -0.72
CA ALA A 62 -20.34 -22.09 -0.60
C ALA A 62 -19.75 -23.48 -0.32
N ASP A 63 -20.58 -24.44 0.03
CA ASP A 63 -20.26 -25.76 0.63
C ASP A 63 -19.38 -26.71 -0.23
N GLY A 64 -18.75 -26.18 -1.29
CA GLY A 64 -17.73 -26.83 -2.12
C GLY A 64 -16.41 -26.06 -2.18
N GLU A 65 -15.38 -26.69 -2.74
CA GLU A 65 -14.06 -26.07 -2.86
C GLU A 65 -14.00 -25.05 -4.02
N LEU A 66 -13.80 -23.77 -3.70
CA LEU A 66 -13.46 -22.75 -4.70
C LEU A 66 -12.14 -23.11 -5.40
N PRO A 67 -11.95 -22.90 -6.71
CA PRO A 67 -10.67 -23.18 -7.35
C PRO A 67 -9.51 -22.45 -6.67
N ARG A 68 -8.37 -23.13 -6.51
CA ARG A 68 -7.18 -22.58 -5.85
C ARG A 68 -6.80 -21.18 -6.39
N SER A 69 -6.87 -21.00 -7.71
CA SER A 69 -6.59 -19.74 -8.42
C SER A 69 -7.55 -18.58 -8.11
N GLN A 70 -8.73 -18.85 -7.53
CA GLN A 70 -9.71 -17.82 -7.15
C GLN A 70 -9.60 -17.41 -5.67
N ARG A 71 -8.93 -18.24 -4.85
CA ARG A 71 -8.73 -18.01 -3.40
C ARG A 71 -7.45 -17.23 -3.09
N TYR A 72 -6.52 -17.15 -4.03
CA TYR A 72 -5.27 -16.45 -3.85
C TYR A 72 -5.26 -15.13 -4.62
N PHE A 73 -4.36 -14.26 -4.17
CA PHE A 73 -4.05 -13.00 -4.80
C PHE A 73 -3.67 -13.20 -6.27
N ARG A 74 -4.23 -12.39 -7.15
CA ARG A 74 -3.81 -12.23 -8.55
C ARG A 74 -3.41 -10.80 -8.81
N MET A 75 -2.44 -10.59 -9.68
CA MET A 75 -2.00 -9.26 -10.07
C MET A 75 -1.53 -9.20 -11.52
N GLN A 76 -1.97 -8.17 -12.24
CA GLN A 76 -1.34 -7.75 -13.50
C GLN A 76 -0.20 -6.75 -13.20
N ALA A 77 0.94 -7.26 -12.72
CA ALA A 77 1.99 -6.48 -12.08
C ALA A 77 2.45 -5.25 -12.87
N ARG A 78 2.67 -5.40 -14.19
CA ARG A 78 3.10 -4.29 -15.07
C ARG A 78 2.05 -3.17 -15.13
N THR A 79 0.78 -3.52 -15.22
CA THR A 79 -0.33 -2.56 -15.30
C THR A 79 -0.53 -1.85 -13.96
N VAL A 80 -0.48 -2.61 -12.85
CA VAL A 80 -0.57 -2.06 -11.49
C VAL A 80 0.59 -1.11 -11.20
N TYR A 81 1.83 -1.50 -11.52
CA TYR A 81 3.00 -0.64 -11.35
C TYR A 81 2.86 0.68 -12.09
N ARG A 82 2.45 0.63 -13.36
CA ARG A 82 2.23 1.84 -14.15
C ARG A 82 1.16 2.75 -13.53
N HIS A 83 0.02 2.20 -13.11
CA HIS A 83 -1.02 2.98 -12.43
C HIS A 83 -0.51 3.59 -11.13
N ALA A 84 0.19 2.83 -10.30
CA ALA A 84 0.75 3.30 -9.05
C ALA A 84 1.73 4.46 -9.28
N VAL A 85 2.69 4.32 -10.19
CA VAL A 85 3.65 5.39 -10.52
C VAL A 85 2.94 6.66 -10.98
N HIS A 86 1.96 6.56 -11.88
CA HIS A 86 1.23 7.75 -12.34
C HIS A 86 0.43 8.41 -11.21
N ARG A 87 -0.32 7.65 -10.41
CA ARG A 87 -1.16 8.18 -9.33
C ARG A 87 -0.32 8.76 -8.19
N THR A 88 0.72 8.05 -7.75
CA THR A 88 1.63 8.54 -6.71
C THR A 88 2.38 9.79 -7.19
N THR A 89 2.86 9.84 -8.43
CA THR A 89 3.54 11.03 -8.95
C THR A 89 2.61 12.24 -9.00
N ALA A 90 1.37 12.06 -9.49
CA ALA A 90 0.39 13.14 -9.55
C ALA A 90 0.03 13.66 -8.15
N SER A 91 -0.24 12.74 -7.21
CA SER A 91 -0.55 13.07 -5.82
C SER A 91 0.60 13.79 -5.13
N SER A 92 1.85 13.32 -5.30
CA SER A 92 3.03 13.97 -4.73
C SER A 92 3.24 15.40 -5.26
N ARG A 93 3.02 15.64 -6.55
CA ARG A 93 3.12 17.01 -7.12
C ARG A 93 2.06 17.93 -6.56
N LEU A 94 0.81 17.47 -6.50
CA LEU A 94 -0.31 18.21 -5.93
C LEU A 94 -0.08 18.55 -4.44
N LEU A 95 0.50 17.62 -3.69
CA LEU A 95 0.85 17.84 -2.28
C LEU A 95 1.97 18.89 -2.13
N LEU A 96 3.00 18.85 -2.97
CA LEU A 96 4.07 19.85 -2.96
C LEU A 96 3.54 21.25 -3.29
N GLU A 97 2.67 21.36 -4.30
CA GLU A 97 2.00 22.61 -4.66
C GLU A 97 1.14 23.15 -3.50
N ARG A 98 0.31 22.30 -2.89
CA ARG A 98 -0.54 22.68 -1.74
C ARG A 98 0.28 23.08 -0.52
N ALA A 99 1.44 22.47 -0.30
CA ALA A 99 2.35 22.81 0.78
C ALA A 99 3.25 24.02 0.47
N GLY A 100 3.31 24.48 -0.78
CA GLY A 100 4.24 25.51 -1.22
C GLY A 100 5.70 25.06 -1.16
N TRP A 101 5.97 23.77 -1.35
CA TRP A 101 7.30 23.16 -1.19
C TRP A 101 7.96 22.85 -2.52
N SER A 102 9.29 22.94 -2.56
CA SER A 102 10.07 22.42 -3.68
C SER A 102 10.33 20.92 -3.47
N PRO A 103 10.44 20.12 -4.54
CA PRO A 103 10.83 18.71 -4.41
C PRO A 103 12.14 18.52 -3.63
N GLN A 104 13.08 19.45 -3.76
CA GLN A 104 14.40 19.42 -3.12
C GLN A 104 14.36 19.71 -1.61
N SER A 105 13.29 20.32 -1.10
CA SER A 105 13.15 20.62 0.34
C SER A 105 12.57 19.45 1.14
N VAL A 106 12.17 18.35 0.49
CA VAL A 106 11.60 17.18 1.18
C VAL A 106 12.72 16.30 1.71
N VAL A 107 12.74 16.10 3.03
CA VAL A 107 13.67 15.21 3.72
C VAL A 107 12.91 14.18 4.55
N CYS A 108 13.34 12.91 4.52
CA CYS A 108 12.77 11.86 5.35
C CYS A 108 13.64 11.65 6.59
N HIS A 109 13.16 12.11 7.75
CA HIS A 109 13.76 11.72 9.02
C HIS A 109 13.13 10.42 9.50
N SER A 110 13.79 9.29 9.25
CA SER A 110 13.47 8.05 9.95
C SER A 110 14.24 8.04 11.27
N SER A 111 13.56 8.33 12.38
CA SER A 111 14.11 8.04 13.72
C SER A 111 14.08 6.54 13.94
N GLY A 112 14.99 5.82 13.28
CA GLY A 112 15.34 4.47 13.69
C GLY A 112 16.24 4.61 14.90
N SER A 113 15.77 4.23 16.09
CA SER A 113 16.66 3.85 17.17
C SER A 113 17.43 2.62 16.70
N VAL A 114 18.58 2.83 16.07
CA VAL A 114 19.65 1.84 16.09
C VAL A 114 19.94 1.66 17.57
N GLY A 115 19.55 0.51 18.12
CA GLY A 115 19.99 0.11 19.43
C GLY A 115 21.52 0.13 19.41
N SER A 116 22.10 1.05 20.17
CA SER A 116 23.48 0.92 20.61
C SER A 116 23.48 -0.25 21.58
N ASP A 117 23.89 -1.43 21.11
CA ASP A 117 24.33 -2.51 22.00
C ASP A 117 25.60 -2.02 22.70
N GLU A 118 25.53 -1.91 24.02
CA GLU A 118 26.66 -2.10 24.94
C GLU A 118 26.53 -3.50 25.55
#